data_AF-A0A2H4ZQ75-F1
#
_entry.id   AF-A0A2H4ZQ75-F1
#
_cell.length_a   1.000
_cell.length_b   1.000
_cell.length_c   1.000
_cell.angle_alpha   90.00
_cell.angle_beta   90.00
_cell.angle_gamma   90.00
#
_symmetry.space_group_name_H-M   'P 1'
#
loop_
_entity.id
_entity.type
_entity.pdbx_description
1 polymer ?
#
loop_
_entity_poly.entity_id
_entity_poly.type
_entity_poly.pdbx_seq_one_letter_code
_entity_poly.pdbx_strand_id
1 'polypeptide(L)'
;MFQDNLKNKWQCSELCGACCHLNPADRQEALQTLEPIEQDIYLSMVGEDGWCIHFESSRRYCRIYDERPSFCRVGRLIELFHIDKMDHTAFALSCCRQQIRTVYGGRSKEMRQFQRTSLSHNTNYD
;
A
#
# COMPACT_ATOMS: atom_id res chain seq x y z
N MET A 1 -26.29 -17.88 14.31
CA MET A 1 -26.23 -16.90 13.20
C MET A 1 -24.87 -16.22 13.28
N PHE A 2 -23.91 -16.66 12.49
CA PHE A 2 -22.70 -15.88 12.21
C PHE A 2 -22.71 -15.68 10.70
N GLN A 3 -23.34 -14.60 10.27
CA GLN A 3 -23.21 -14.16 8.88
C GLN A 3 -21.83 -13.50 8.79
N ASP A 4 -20.83 -14.28 8.39
CA ASP A 4 -19.58 -13.75 7.85
C ASP A 4 -19.93 -12.94 6.60
N ASN A 5 -20.18 -11.66 6.81
CA ASN A 5 -20.48 -10.70 5.76
C ASN A 5 -19.16 -10.45 5.00
N LEU A 6 -18.96 -11.25 3.96
CA LEU A 6 -17.81 -11.21 3.04
C LEU A 6 -17.73 -9.85 2.34
N LYS A 7 -17.21 -8.80 2.99
CA LYS A 7 -17.20 -7.44 2.43
C LYS A 7 -15.87 -6.74 2.66
N ASN A 8 -15.23 -6.44 1.53
CA ASN A 8 -13.89 -5.86 1.36
C ASN A 8 -12.79 -6.92 1.44
N LYS A 9 -12.20 -7.28 0.29
CA LYS A 9 -10.89 -7.94 0.21
C LYS A 9 -9.87 -6.88 -0.15
N TRP A 10 -8.77 -6.79 0.59
CA TRP A 10 -7.68 -5.93 0.18
C TRP A 10 -7.05 -6.49 -1.10
N GLN A 11 -6.87 -5.63 -2.09
CA GLN A 11 -6.07 -5.90 -3.28
C GLN A 11 -5.32 -4.63 -3.68
N CYS A 12 -4.15 -4.80 -4.28
CA CYS A 12 -3.43 -3.66 -4.86
C CYS A 12 -4.27 -3.06 -5.99
N SER A 13 -4.48 -1.75 -5.99
CA SER A 13 -5.12 -1.07 -7.12
C SER A 13 -4.10 -0.82 -8.21
N GLU A 14 -4.39 -1.31 -9.41
CA GLU A 14 -3.65 -0.98 -10.62
C GLU A 14 -3.60 0.55 -10.84
N LEU A 15 -2.55 1.01 -11.53
CA LEU A 15 -2.32 2.40 -11.90
C LEU A 15 -2.28 3.39 -10.71
N CYS A 16 -1.94 2.90 -9.51
CA CYS A 16 -1.83 3.71 -8.30
C CYS A 16 -0.37 4.12 -8.02
N GLY A 17 0.51 3.18 -7.68
CA GLY A 17 1.92 3.45 -7.41
C GLY A 17 2.23 4.22 -6.11
N ALA A 18 1.24 4.64 -5.30
CA ALA A 18 1.48 5.47 -4.12
C ALA A 18 2.43 4.83 -3.09
N CYS A 19 2.47 3.50 -3.01
CA CYS A 19 3.39 2.77 -2.14
C CYS A 19 4.86 2.93 -2.55
N CYS A 20 5.14 3.30 -3.80
CA CYS A 20 6.48 3.58 -4.32
C CYS A 20 6.97 5.00 -4.02
N HIS A 21 6.16 5.87 -3.40
CA HIS A 21 6.68 7.09 -2.80
C HIS A 21 7.36 6.72 -1.48
N LEU A 22 8.70 6.72 -1.50
CA LEU A 22 9.54 6.20 -0.42
C LEU A 22 10.32 7.31 0.30
N ASN A 23 10.02 8.59 0.05
CA ASN A 23 10.70 9.70 0.69
C ASN A 23 10.78 9.54 2.23
N PRO A 24 11.99 9.40 2.82
CA PRO A 24 12.15 9.21 4.26
C PRO A 24 11.59 10.37 5.09
N ALA A 25 11.62 11.60 4.56
CA ALA A 25 11.07 12.77 5.24
C ALA A 25 9.55 12.67 5.45
N ASP A 26 8.84 11.99 4.54
CA ASP A 26 7.39 11.80 4.61
C ASP A 26 6.98 10.49 5.32
N ARG A 27 7.95 9.59 5.56
CA ARG A 27 7.71 8.22 6.02
C ARG A 27 8.65 7.77 7.14
N GLN A 28 9.07 8.71 7.99
CA GLN A 28 10.06 8.45 9.04
C GLN A 28 9.67 7.28 9.97
N GLU A 29 8.42 7.24 10.44
CA GLU A 29 7.92 6.16 11.31
C GLU A 29 7.98 4.78 10.62
N ALA A 30 7.65 4.73 9.33
CA ALA A 30 7.69 3.49 8.57
C ALA A 30 9.14 2.98 8.41
N LEU A 31 10.09 3.89 8.16
CA LEU A 31 11.51 3.54 8.07
C LEU A 31 12.07 3.07 9.43
N GLN A 32 11.72 3.75 10.52
CA GLN A 32 12.17 3.40 11.87
C GLN A 32 11.64 2.06 12.38
N THR A 33 10.57 1.55 11.78
CA THR A 33 9.98 0.24 12.11
C THR A 33 10.73 -0.92 11.42
N LEU A 34 11.57 -0.64 10.44
CA LEU A 34 12.32 -1.67 9.71
C LEU A 34 13.60 -2.09 10.44
N GLU A 35 14.01 -3.33 10.27
CA GLU A 35 15.32 -3.80 10.71
C GLU A 35 16.45 -3.07 9.98
N PRO A 36 17.67 -2.91 10.55
CA PRO A 36 18.76 -2.15 9.94
C PRO A 36 19.07 -2.55 8.49
N ILE A 37 19.08 -3.85 8.20
CA ILE A 37 19.29 -4.36 6.84
C ILE A 37 18.15 -3.98 5.88
N GLU A 38 16.90 -3.95 6.36
CA GLU A 38 15.75 -3.51 5.57
C GLU A 38 15.77 -1.99 5.36
N GLN A 39 16.29 -1.21 6.33
CA GLN A 39 16.50 0.24 6.18
C GLN A 39 17.52 0.53 5.08
N ASP A 40 18.65 -0.17 5.04
CA ASP A 40 19.66 0.00 4.00
C ASP A 40 19.08 -0.30 2.60
N ILE A 41 18.33 -1.41 2.48
CA ILE A 41 17.64 -1.76 1.24
C ILE A 41 16.61 -0.68 0.86
N TYR A 42 15.79 -0.24 1.82
CA TYR A 42 14.81 0.82 1.61
C TYR A 42 15.47 2.08 1.06
N LEU A 43 16.52 2.58 1.72
CA LEU A 43 17.21 3.81 1.35
C LEU A 43 17.91 3.69 0.00
N SER A 44 18.48 2.52 -0.32
CA SER A 44 19.10 2.27 -1.63
C SER A 44 18.11 2.36 -2.80
N MET A 45 16.81 2.19 -2.52
CA MET A 45 15.76 2.26 -3.52
C MET A 45 15.15 3.66 -3.65
N VAL A 46 15.49 4.63 -2.79
CA VAL A 46 14.96 6.00 -2.84
C VAL A 46 15.75 6.83 -3.86
N GLY A 47 15.07 7.31 -4.90
CA GLY A 47 15.61 8.28 -5.85
C GLY A 47 15.66 9.69 -5.26
N GLU A 48 16.37 10.60 -5.92
CA GLU A 48 16.54 11.99 -5.48
C GLU A 48 15.21 12.75 -5.32
N ASP A 49 14.17 12.32 -6.05
CA ASP A 49 12.81 12.86 -6.00
C ASP A 49 11.91 12.21 -4.93
N GLY A 50 12.48 11.32 -4.11
CA GLY A 50 11.75 10.58 -3.08
C GLY A 50 10.94 9.38 -3.60
N TRP A 51 10.96 9.10 -4.91
CA TRP A 51 10.30 7.93 -5.49
C TRP A 51 11.24 6.74 -5.53
N CYS A 52 10.65 5.54 -5.47
CA CYS A 52 11.39 4.31 -5.68
C CYS A 52 12.05 4.30 -7.06
N ILE A 53 13.34 4.00 -7.17
CA ILE A 53 14.07 3.94 -8.45
C ILE A 53 13.47 2.91 -9.42
N HIS A 54 12.73 1.91 -8.93
CA HIS A 54 12.03 0.90 -9.73
C HIS A 54 10.61 1.31 -10.13
N PHE A 55 10.15 2.49 -9.74
CA PHE A 55 8.84 3.01 -10.13
C PHE A 55 8.89 3.53 -11.56
N GLU A 56 7.93 3.10 -12.38
CA GLU A 56 7.67 3.65 -13.70
C GLU A 56 6.50 4.62 -13.61
N SER A 57 6.79 5.92 -13.56
CA SER A 57 5.77 6.96 -13.31
C SER A 57 4.76 7.09 -14.45
N SER A 58 5.18 6.85 -15.69
CA SER A 58 4.30 6.93 -16.87
C SER A 58 3.16 5.89 -16.85
N ARG A 59 3.47 4.68 -16.37
CA ARG A 59 2.55 3.53 -16.26
C ARG A 59 2.04 3.30 -14.84
N ARG A 60 2.61 3.99 -13.86
CA ARG A 60 2.35 3.83 -12.41
C ARG A 60 2.49 2.39 -11.96
N TYR A 61 3.60 1.79 -12.37
CA TYR A 61 3.90 0.38 -12.18
C TYR A 61 5.25 0.21 -11.48
N CYS A 62 5.35 -0.75 -10.57
CA CYS A 62 6.63 -1.12 -9.96
C CYS A 62 7.28 -2.19 -10.84
N ARG A 63 8.45 -1.90 -11.42
CA ARG A 63 9.13 -2.82 -12.36
C ARG A 63 9.55 -4.15 -11.73
N ILE A 64 9.63 -4.21 -10.41
CA ILE A 64 10.00 -5.40 -9.64
C ILE A 64 8.81 -5.96 -8.84
N TYR A 65 7.56 -5.76 -9.28
CA TYR A 65 6.36 -6.03 -8.48
C TYR A 65 6.34 -7.42 -7.80
N ASP A 66 6.80 -8.46 -8.49
CA ASP A 66 6.84 -9.83 -7.99
C ASP A 66 8.05 -10.12 -7.09
N GLU A 67 9.13 -9.38 -7.28
CA GLU A 67 10.41 -9.49 -6.57
C GLU A 67 10.56 -8.44 -5.45
N ARG A 68 9.49 -7.69 -5.16
CA ARG A 68 9.51 -6.62 -4.17
C ARG A 68 10.07 -7.11 -2.82
N PRO A 69 10.93 -6.30 -2.16
CA PRO A 69 11.36 -6.56 -0.79
C PRO A 69 10.19 -6.73 0.17
N SER A 70 10.44 -7.40 1.30
CA SER A 70 9.49 -7.65 2.39
C SER A 70 8.69 -6.40 2.77
N PHE A 71 9.36 -5.27 3.08
CA PHE A 71 8.70 -4.03 3.50
C PHE A 71 7.77 -3.40 2.43
N CYS A 72 7.93 -3.77 1.16
CA CYS A 72 7.06 -3.32 0.06
C CYS A 72 5.78 -4.17 -0.07
N ARG A 73 5.68 -5.28 0.66
CA ARG A 73 4.54 -6.21 0.61
C ARG A 73 3.60 -5.91 1.77
N VAL A 74 2.31 -5.78 1.47
CA VAL A 74 1.29 -5.46 2.48
C VAL A 74 1.13 -6.53 3.56
N GLY A 75 1.38 -7.80 3.21
CA GLY A 75 1.45 -8.87 4.22
C GLY A 75 2.48 -8.62 5.31
N ARG A 76 3.63 -8.02 4.97
CA ARG A 76 4.68 -7.70 5.95
C ARG A 76 4.30 -6.52 6.84
N LEU A 77 3.60 -5.51 6.32
CA LEU A 77 3.10 -4.39 7.13
C LEU A 77 2.24 -4.91 8.29
N ILE A 78 1.37 -5.87 8.02
CA ILE A 78 0.52 -6.49 9.06
C ILE A 78 1.36 -7.11 10.19
N GLU A 79 2.44 -7.82 9.84
CA GLU A 79 3.35 -8.43 10.81
C GLU A 79 4.12 -7.38 11.62
N LEU A 80 4.63 -6.34 10.94
CA LEU A 80 5.40 -5.26 11.57
C LEU A 80 4.59 -4.48 12.62
N PHE A 81 3.27 -4.34 12.41
CA PHE A 81 2.39 -3.62 13.33
C PHE A 81 1.67 -4.54 14.34
N HIS A 82 1.99 -5.83 14.39
CA HIS A 82 1.40 -6.81 15.32
C HIS A 82 -0.14 -6.83 15.34
N ILE A 83 -0.78 -6.67 14.16
CA ILE A 83 -2.24 -6.56 14.05
C ILE A 83 -2.91 -7.94 14.14
N ASP A 84 -4.03 -8.03 14.87
CA ASP A 84 -4.87 -9.24 14.94
C ASP A 84 -5.34 -9.67 13.55
N LYS A 85 -5.35 -10.98 13.29
CA LYS A 85 -5.82 -11.59 12.04
C LYS A 85 -7.20 -11.11 11.60
N MET A 86 -8.09 -10.80 12.55
CA MET A 86 -9.43 -10.30 12.22
C MET A 86 -9.43 -8.91 11.55
N ASP A 87 -8.36 -8.12 11.72
CA ASP A 87 -8.30 -6.73 11.26
C ASP A 87 -7.35 -6.49 10.08
N HIS A 88 -6.67 -7.53 9.57
CA HIS A 88 -5.66 -7.43 8.50
C HIS A 88 -6.15 -6.66 7.27
N THR A 89 -7.38 -6.96 6.82
CA THR A 89 -7.94 -6.29 5.64
C THR A 89 -8.26 -4.83 5.92
N ALA A 90 -8.89 -4.52 7.06
CA ALA A 90 -9.22 -3.15 7.43
C ALA A 90 -7.96 -2.29 7.57
N PHE A 91 -6.92 -2.85 8.19
CA PHE A 91 -5.61 -2.22 8.36
C PHE A 91 -4.94 -1.94 7.00
N ALA A 92 -4.82 -2.95 6.15
CA ALA A 92 -4.23 -2.81 4.82
C ALA A 92 -4.94 -1.76 3.96
N LEU A 93 -6.28 -1.73 4.00
CA LEU A 93 -7.08 -0.70 3.33
C LEU A 93 -6.81 0.70 3.90
N SER A 94 -6.67 0.82 5.22
CA SER A 94 -6.36 2.08 5.89
C SER A 94 -4.99 2.61 5.46
N CYS A 95 -3.94 1.79 5.51
CA CYS A 95 -2.59 2.16 5.08
C CYS A 95 -2.56 2.64 3.64
N CYS A 96 -3.21 1.89 2.72
CA CYS A 96 -3.29 2.31 1.32
C CYS A 96 -4.06 3.63 1.15
N ARG A 97 -5.17 3.84 1.86
CA ARG A 97 -5.93 5.11 1.80
C ARG A 97 -5.09 6.29 2.30
N GLN A 98 -4.40 6.12 3.42
CA GLN A 98 -3.55 7.17 3.97
C GLN A 98 -2.44 7.52 2.98
N GLN A 99 -1.71 6.52 2.48
CA GLN A 99 -0.62 6.73 1.55
C GLN A 99 -1.07 7.39 0.24
N ILE A 100 -2.18 6.92 -0.36
CA ILE A 100 -2.74 7.53 -1.58
C ILE A 100 -3.14 8.98 -1.32
N ARG A 101 -3.74 9.27 -0.16
CA ARG A 101 -4.14 10.64 0.20
C ARG A 101 -2.92 11.56 0.37
N THR A 102 -1.85 11.08 1.00
CA THR A 102 -0.62 11.86 1.18
C THR A 102 0.04 12.17 -0.16
N VAL A 103 0.13 11.19 -1.05
CA VAL A 103 0.85 11.32 -2.32
C VAL A 103 0.04 12.08 -3.38
N TYR A 104 -1.26 11.78 -3.52
CA TYR A 104 -2.09 12.28 -4.63
C TYR A 104 -3.27 13.14 -4.19
N GLY A 105 -3.58 13.18 -2.89
CA GLY A 105 -4.76 13.85 -2.34
C GLY A 105 -6.00 12.97 -2.24
N GLY A 106 -6.92 13.32 -1.33
CA GLY A 106 -8.13 12.52 -1.06
C GLY A 106 -9.17 12.51 -2.18
N ARG A 107 -9.08 13.43 -3.15
CA ARG A 107 -9.98 13.55 -4.32
C ARG A 107 -9.30 13.12 -5.62
N SER A 108 -8.22 12.37 -5.53
CA SER A 108 -7.42 11.95 -6.67
C SER A 108 -8.10 10.86 -7.50
N LYS A 109 -7.59 10.57 -8.71
CA LYS A 109 -8.13 9.48 -9.54
C LYS A 109 -7.79 8.12 -8.94
N GLU A 110 -6.62 8.03 -8.31
CA GLU A 110 -6.06 6.87 -7.63
C GLU A 110 -6.89 6.50 -6.41
N MET A 111 -7.29 7.49 -5.59
CA MET A 111 -8.17 7.27 -4.44
C MET A 111 -9.53 6.73 -4.88
N ARG A 112 -10.15 7.34 -5.91
CA ARG A 112 -11.44 6.88 -6.44
C ARG A 112 -11.33 5.47 -7.03
N GLN A 113 -10.25 5.18 -7.77
CA GLN A 113 -10.00 3.84 -8.32
C GLN A 113 -9.84 2.82 -7.20
N PHE A 114 -8.98 3.11 -6.22
CA PHE A 114 -8.74 2.24 -5.06
C PHE A 114 -10.03 1.96 -4.28
N GLN A 115 -10.84 2.99 -4.02
CA GLN A 115 -12.13 2.80 -3.36
C GLN A 115 -13.06 1.91 -4.19
N ARG A 116 -13.14 2.10 -5.50
CA ARG A 116 -13.98 1.28 -6.38
C ARG A 116 -13.56 -0.19 -6.36
N THR A 117 -12.27 -0.47 -6.51
CA THR A 117 -11.74 -1.85 -6.58
C THR A 117 -11.69 -2.54 -5.23
N SER A 118 -11.57 -1.79 -4.13
CA SER A 118 -11.53 -2.33 -2.76
C SER A 118 -12.92 -2.51 -2.13
N LEU A 119 -13.92 -1.77 -2.61
CA LEU A 119 -15.31 -1.84 -2.13
C LEU A 119 -16.23 -2.64 -3.06
N SER A 120 -15.77 -3.03 -4.26
CA SER A 120 -16.55 -3.87 -5.18
C SER A 120 -16.59 -5.31 -4.70
N HIS A 121 -17.46 -5.61 -3.74
CA HIS A 121 -18.14 -6.90 -3.53
C HIS A 121 -19.51 -6.62 -2.87
N ASN A 122 -20.34 -5.80 -3.51
CA ASN A 122 -21.76 -5.74 -3.19
C ASN A 122 -22.59 -5.09 -4.31
N THR A 123 -22.73 -5.79 -5.44
CA THR A 123 -23.93 -5.67 -6.29
C THR A 123 -24.16 -7.02 -6.95
N ASN A 124 -25.10 -7.78 -6.41
CA ASN A 124 -26.21 -8.37 -7.15
C ASN A 124 -27.24 -8.80 -6.10
N TYR A 125 -28.24 -7.95 -5.91
CA TYR A 125 -29.57 -8.46 -5.62
C TYR A 125 -30.05 -9.02 -6.95
N ASP A 126 -30.09 -10.35 -7.04
CA ASP A 126 -31.14 -11.08 -7.72
C ASP A 126 -31.72 -12.05 -6.67
#